data_AF-A0A1H9L798-F1
#
_entry.id   AF-A0A1H9L798-F1
#
_cell.length_a   1.000
_cell.length_b   1.000
_cell.length_c   1.000
_cell.angle_alpha   90.00
_cell.angle_beta   90.00
_cell.angle_gamma   90.00
#
_symmetry.space_group_name_H-M   'P 1'
#
loop_
_entity.id
_entity.type
_entity.pdbx_description
1 polymer ?
#
loop_
_entity_poly.entity_id
_entity_poly.type
_entity_poly.pdbx_seq_one_letter_code
_entity_poly.pdbx_strand_id
1 'polypeptide(L)'
;MAETELERAEKRYAQAKARLQALKNREATRQRKLETRRKVILGGALMDLAERDTSAAAMLDRLIRNLSREQDRKAFAEWDTPSPSPDTGQSDAT
;
A
#
# COMPACT_ATOMS: atom_id res chain seq x y z
N MET A 1 -36.42 -34.97 22.50
CA MET A 1 -35.43 -35.66 21.66
C MET A 1 -34.06 -35.26 22.19
N ALA A 2 -33.32 -36.18 22.81
CA ALA A 2 -31.97 -35.88 23.29
C ALA A 2 -31.05 -35.69 22.08
N GLU A 3 -30.22 -34.64 22.09
CA GLU A 3 -29.20 -34.44 21.06
C GLU A 3 -28.38 -35.71 20.90
N THR A 4 -28.22 -36.14 19.65
CA THR A 4 -27.38 -37.30 19.35
C THR A 4 -25.91 -36.93 19.58
N GLU A 5 -25.07 -37.91 19.93
CA GLU A 5 -23.63 -37.70 20.03
C GLU A 5 -23.02 -37.13 18.73
N LEU A 6 -23.66 -37.43 17.59
CA LEU A 6 -23.31 -36.89 16.28
C LEU A 6 -23.56 -35.37 16.20
N GLU A 7 -24.73 -34.88 16.61
CA GLU A 7 -25.01 -33.44 16.66
C GLU A 7 -24.04 -32.69 17.59
N ARG A 8 -23.67 -33.29 18.72
CA ARG A 8 -22.68 -32.70 19.64
C ARG A 8 -21.30 -32.61 18.99
N ALA A 9 -20.88 -33.64 18.26
CA ALA A 9 -19.62 -33.65 17.53
C ALA A 9 -19.61 -32.61 16.40
N GLU A 10 -20.69 -32.52 15.62
CA GLU A 10 -20.84 -31.53 14.55
C GLU A 10 -20.82 -30.09 15.08
N LYS A 11 -21.52 -29.81 16.18
CA LYS A 11 -21.48 -28.49 16.83
C LYS A 11 -20.07 -28.11 17.26
N ARG A 12 -19.31 -29.04 17.86
CA ARG A 12 -17.91 -28.78 18.26
C ARG A 12 -17.01 -28.55 17.04
N TYR A 13 -17.18 -29.32 15.97
CA TYR A 13 -16.43 -29.14 14.73
C TYR A 13 -16.72 -27.78 14.08
N ALA A 14 -18.00 -27.41 13.98
CA ALA A 14 -18.41 -26.11 13.43
C ALA A 14 -17.82 -24.95 14.24
N GLN A 15 -17.84 -25.03 15.57
CA GLN A 15 -17.21 -24.04 16.45
C GLN A 15 -15.70 -23.97 16.26
N ALA A 16 -15.02 -25.11 16.20
CA ALA A 16 -13.56 -25.17 15.98
C ALA A 16 -13.18 -24.58 14.61
N LYS A 17 -13.95 -24.90 13.57
CA LYS A 17 -13.77 -24.36 12.20
C LYS A 17 -14.00 -22.85 12.18
N ALA A 18 -15.03 -22.35 12.85
CA ALA A 18 -15.29 -20.91 12.95
C ALA A 18 -14.16 -20.18 13.68
N ARG A 19 -13.63 -20.75 14.77
CA ARG A 19 -12.46 -20.21 15.50
C ARG A 19 -11.22 -20.17 14.61
N LEU A 20 -10.94 -21.24 13.87
CA LEU A 20 -9.81 -21.30 12.94
C LEU A 20 -9.94 -20.23 11.85
N GLN A 21 -11.13 -20.07 11.27
CA GLN A 21 -11.36 -19.04 10.26
C GLN A 21 -11.19 -17.63 10.82
N ALA A 22 -11.66 -17.37 12.05
CA ALA A 22 -11.47 -16.08 12.72
C ALA A 22 -9.99 -15.76 12.92
N LEU A 23 -9.17 -16.75 13.31
CA LEU A 23 -7.71 -16.58 13.45
C LEU A 23 -7.04 -16.30 12.10
N LYS A 24 -7.39 -17.05 11.04
CA LYS A 24 -6.88 -16.79 9.68
C LYS A 24 -7.22 -15.39 9.20
N ASN A 25 -8.46 -14.94 9.42
CA ASN A 25 -8.90 -13.61 9.03
C ASN A 25 -8.16 -12.51 9.80
N ARG A 26 -7.87 -12.72 11.09
CA ARG A 26 -7.07 -11.79 11.90
C ARG A 26 -5.65 -11.67 11.37
N GLU A 27 -5.01 -12.80 11.04
CA GLU A 27 -3.66 -12.79 10.49
C GLU A 27 -3.62 -12.12 9.11
N ALA A 28 -4.55 -12.45 8.21
CA ALA A 28 -4.66 -11.79 6.90
C ALA A 28 -4.89 -10.27 7.04
N THR A 29 -5.65 -9.85 8.06
CA THR A 29 -5.85 -8.42 8.35
C THR A 29 -4.58 -7.76 8.88
N ARG A 30 -3.84 -8.44 9.76
CA ARG A 30 -2.55 -7.96 10.26
C ARG A 30 -1.53 -7.79 9.13
N GLN A 31 -1.43 -8.78 8.24
CA GLN A 31 -0.52 -8.73 7.09
C GLN A 31 -0.88 -7.57 6.15
N ARG A 32 -2.16 -7.40 5.81
CA ARG A 32 -2.62 -6.25 4.99
C ARG A 32 -2.29 -4.90 5.62
N LYS A 33 -2.44 -4.76 6.95
CA LYS A 33 -2.05 -3.53 7.66
C LYS A 33 -0.55 -3.26 7.56
N LEU A 34 0.28 -4.27 7.76
CA LEU A 34 1.74 -4.14 7.64
C LEU A 34 2.15 -3.82 6.20
N GLU A 35 1.55 -4.47 5.22
CA GLU A 35 1.81 -4.22 3.80
C GLU A 35 1.42 -2.79 3.41
N THR A 36 0.23 -2.33 3.82
CA THR A 36 -0.22 -0.96 3.60
C THR A 36 0.75 0.04 4.24
N ARG A 37 1.18 -0.20 5.48
CA ARG A 37 2.16 0.66 6.16
C ARG A 37 3.49 0.72 5.42
N ARG A 38 4.00 -0.41 4.93
CA ARG A 38 5.25 -0.46 4.13
C ARG A 38 5.12 0.36 2.84
N LYS A 39 3.99 0.22 2.13
CA LYS A 39 3.71 0.98 0.90
C LYS A 39 3.64 2.48 1.17
N VAL A 40 2.96 2.90 2.25
CA VAL A 40 2.86 4.31 2.64
C VAL A 40 4.23 4.89 2.98
N ILE A 41 5.01 4.21 3.82
CA ILE A 41 6.34 4.68 4.22
C ILE A 41 7.27 4.78 3.00
N LEU A 42 7.30 3.75 2.17
CA LEU A 42 8.16 3.74 0.99
C LEU A 42 7.73 4.80 -0.04
N GLY A 43 6.42 4.99 -0.24
CA GLY A 43 5.88 6.03 -1.11
C GLY A 43 6.26 7.44 -0.64
N GLY A 44 6.08 7.73 0.65
CA GLY A 44 6.48 9.01 1.22
C GLY A 44 7.99 9.26 1.09
N ALA A 45 8.81 8.26 1.44
CA ALA A 45 10.26 8.37 1.29
C ALA A 45 10.72 8.58 -0.17
N LEU A 46 10.02 7.97 -1.15
CA LEU A 46 10.29 8.20 -2.56
C LEU A 46 9.91 9.62 -3.00
N MET A 47 8.79 10.17 -2.50
CA MET A 47 8.40 11.55 -2.77
C MET A 47 9.43 12.54 -2.19
N ASP A 48 9.83 12.36 -0.92
CA ASP A 48 10.84 13.19 -0.25
C ASP A 48 12.22 13.13 -0.95
N LEU A 49 12.53 12.01 -1.62
CA LEU A 49 13.75 11.84 -2.41
C LEU A 49 13.62 12.52 -3.78
N ALA A 50 12.46 12.44 -4.43
CA ALA A 50 12.21 13.08 -5.72
C ALA A 50 12.30 14.62 -5.65
N GLU A 51 12.06 15.22 -4.49
CA GLU A 51 12.27 16.67 -4.27
C GLU A 51 13.75 17.11 -4.36
N ARG A 52 14.71 16.19 -4.24
CA ARG A 52 16.15 16.52 -4.17
C ARG A 52 17.02 15.75 -5.16
N ASP A 53 16.51 14.66 -5.73
CA ASP A 53 17.23 13.77 -6.63
C ASP A 53 16.47 13.63 -7.97
N THR A 54 17.11 14.07 -9.04
CA THR A 54 16.54 14.08 -10.39
C THR A 54 16.30 12.67 -10.95
N SER A 55 17.10 11.68 -10.55
CA SER A 55 16.92 10.28 -10.94
C SER A 55 15.68 9.69 -10.28
N ALA A 56 15.47 9.99 -9.00
CA ALA A 56 14.26 9.59 -8.27
C ALA A 56 13.00 10.25 -8.85
N ALA A 57 13.06 11.53 -9.17
CA ALA A 57 11.96 12.23 -9.85
C ALA A 57 11.63 11.59 -11.20
N ALA A 58 12.64 11.32 -12.04
CA ALA A 58 12.46 10.66 -13.33
C ALA A 58 11.87 9.24 -13.21
N MET A 59 12.26 8.50 -12.16
CA MET A 59 11.70 7.18 -11.85
C MET A 59 10.22 7.28 -11.46
N LEU A 60 9.85 8.22 -10.59
CA LEU A 60 8.48 8.46 -10.15
C LEU A 60 7.57 8.78 -11.35
N ASP A 61 8.02 9.69 -12.20
CA ASP A 61 7.40 10.05 -13.47
C ASP A 61 7.16 8.84 -14.38
N ARG A 62 8.17 7.97 -14.52
CA ARG A 62 8.05 6.73 -15.30
C ARG A 62 7.03 5.77 -14.68
N LEU A 63 6.95 5.67 -13.36
CA LEU A 63 5.97 4.81 -12.69
C LEU A 63 4.54 5.27 -12.97
N ILE A 64 4.27 6.58 -12.85
CA ILE A 64 2.94 7.16 -13.09
C ILE A 64 2.51 6.98 -14.54
N ARG A 65 3.41 7.26 -15.50
CA ARG A 65 3.12 7.09 -16.94
C ARG A 65 2.81 5.65 -17.35
N ASN A 66 3.33 4.65 -16.62
CA ASN A 66 3.12 3.23 -16.93
C ASN A 66 1.95 2.60 -16.17
N LEU A 67 1.13 3.37 -15.45
CA LEU A 67 -0.06 2.85 -14.78
C LEU A 67 -1.06 2.32 -15.81
N SER A 68 -1.39 1.03 -15.72
CA SER A 68 -2.26 0.34 -16.67
C SER A 68 -3.73 0.69 -16.48
N ARG A 69 -4.17 0.93 -15.24
CA ARG A 69 -5.56 1.21 -14.89
C ARG A 69 -5.89 2.70 -15.07
N GLU A 70 -6.97 2.99 -15.78
CA GLU A 70 -7.41 4.36 -16.03
C GLU A 70 -7.80 5.09 -14.74
N GLN A 71 -8.43 4.39 -13.79
CA GLN A 71 -8.78 4.95 -12.48
C GLN A 71 -7.53 5.41 -11.71
N ASP A 72 -6.46 4.61 -11.76
CA ASP A 72 -5.20 4.96 -11.10
C ASP A 72 -4.54 6.16 -11.78
N ARG A 73 -4.57 6.25 -13.13
CA ARG A 73 -4.08 7.42 -13.86
C ARG A 73 -4.84 8.69 -13.50
N LYS A 74 -6.17 8.62 -13.36
CA LYS A 74 -7.01 9.78 -12.97
C LYS A 74 -6.64 10.32 -11.59
N ALA A 75 -6.20 9.47 -10.67
CA ALA A 75 -5.75 9.91 -9.34
C ALA A 75 -4.51 10.84 -9.39
N PHE A 76 -3.76 10.82 -10.49
CA PHE A 76 -2.55 11.63 -10.70
C PHE A 76 -2.71 12.72 -11.77
N ALA A 77 -3.90 12.92 -12.33
CA ALA A 77 -4.11 13.84 -13.45
C ALA A 77 -3.93 15.32 -13.08
N GLU A 78 -4.26 15.69 -11.84
CA GLU A 78 -4.14 17.06 -11.31
C GLU A 78 -3.00 17.17 -10.27
N TRP A 79 -2.10 16.18 -10.24
CA TRP A 79 -1.02 16.14 -9.25
C TRP A 79 0.31 16.56 -9.88
N ASP A 80 0.93 17.60 -9.31
CA ASP A 80 2.27 18.03 -9.67
C ASP A 80 3.31 17.07 -9.07
N THR A 81 4.11 16.42 -9.92
CA THR A 81 5.15 15.51 -9.46
C THR A 81 6.29 16.28 -8.79
N PRO A 82 6.76 15.82 -7.61
CA PRO A 82 7.91 16.42 -6.96
C PRO A 82 9.12 16.39 -7.90
N SER A 83 9.77 17.54 -8.06
CA SER A 83 10.97 17.67 -8.86
C SER A 83 11.98 18.52 -8.09
N PRO A 84 13.29 18.24 -8.25
CA PRO A 84 14.31 19.10 -7.67
C PRO A 84 14.20 20.46 -8.35
N SER A 85 14.03 21.51 -7.55
CA SER A 85 14.08 22.87 -8.05
C SER A 85 15.41 23.07 -8.78
N PRO A 86 15.43 23.64 -10.01
CA PRO A 86 16.68 24.03 -10.61
C PRO A 86 17.26 25.10 -9.69
N ASP A 87 18.32 24.74 -8.96
CA ASP A 87 19.14 25.69 -8.23
C ASP A 87 19.60 26.72 -9.25
N THR A 88 18.88 27.84 -9.30
CA THR A 88 19.22 28.95 -10.14
C THR A 88 20.31 29.66 -9.36
N GLY A 89 21.50 29.06 -9.40
CA GLY A 89 22.75 29.65 -8.97
C GLY A 89 22.95 30.89 -9.82
N GLN A 90 22.32 31.98 -9.37
CA GLN A 90 22.46 33.30 -9.93
C GLN A 90 23.92 33.66 -9.77
N SER A 91 24.56 33.70 -10.92
CA SER A 91 25.90 34.17 -11.18
C SER A 91 25.89 35.65 -10.85
N ASP A 92 26.29 36.00 -9.64
CA ASP A 92 26.59 37.39 -9.29
C ASP A 92 28.10 37.61 -9.28
N ALA A 93 28.47 38.55 -10.12
CA ALA A 93 29.78 39.10 -10.42
C ALA A 93 30.65 39.45 -9.20
N THR A 94 31.96 39.27 -9.34
CA THR A 94 32.97 40.36 -9.30
C THR A 94 34.27 39.87 -9.92
#